data_AF-A0A7W1A6X7-F1
#
_entry.id   AF-A0A7W1A6X7-F1
#
_cell.length_a   1.000
_cell.length_b   1.000
_cell.length_c   1.000
_cell.angle_alpha   90.00
_cell.angle_beta   90.00
_cell.angle_gamma   90.00
#
_symmetry.space_group_name_H-M   'P 1'
#
loop_
_entity.id
_entity.type
_entity.pdbx_description
1 polymer ?
#
loop_
_entity_poly.entity_id
_entity_poly.type
_entity_poly.pdbx_seq_one_letter_code
_entity_poly.pdbx_strand_id
1 'polypeptide(L)'
;LVHYGTWISSCIAYVTSVNPADFGSCGNQYWSGGPANGWNGVTLDPNGVWSDTAAEPTLNTAGVNSRYALILGAVEPSTHFIIDTSRNGRGPWAPSADQSFPDPQTWCNPPGRGIGIRPTANTGNALVDAYVWIKVPGESDGQCSRGLGTGDNVLDPIWGQVDPDAGVWFPEQALELANLANPPLQ
;
A
#
# COMPACT_ATOMS: atom_id res chain seq x y z
N LEU A 1 -5.58 -4.51 -4.52
CA LEU A 1 -5.68 -4.43 -3.03
C LEU A 1 -5.05 -5.64 -2.33
N VAL A 2 -5.37 -6.87 -2.75
CA VAL A 2 -4.99 -8.08 -1.98
C VAL A 2 -3.58 -8.65 -2.27
N HIS A 3 -2.93 -8.20 -3.36
CA HIS A 3 -1.72 -8.82 -3.90
C HIS A 3 -0.64 -9.12 -2.85
N TYR A 4 -0.24 -8.11 -2.06
CA TYR A 4 0.88 -8.27 -1.13
C TYR A 4 0.58 -9.27 -0.01
N GLY A 5 -0.61 -9.21 0.59
CA GLY A 5 -1.03 -10.19 1.60
C GLY A 5 -1.12 -11.60 1.04
N THR A 6 -1.62 -11.76 -0.19
CA THR A 6 -1.61 -13.05 -0.90
C THR A 6 -0.18 -13.57 -1.08
N TRP A 7 0.78 -12.72 -1.46
CA TRP A 7 2.18 -13.13 -1.60
C TRP A 7 2.82 -13.54 -0.27
N ILE A 8 2.50 -12.87 0.84
CA ILE A 8 2.94 -13.28 2.18
C ILE A 8 2.37 -14.67 2.51
N SER A 9 1.07 -14.88 2.29
CA SER A 9 0.43 -16.18 2.51
C SER A 9 1.05 -17.29 1.67
N SER A 10 1.34 -17.00 0.40
CA SER A 10 2.05 -17.90 -0.52
C SER A 10 3.49 -18.18 -0.09
N CYS A 11 4.23 -17.17 0.39
CA CYS A 11 5.56 -17.36 0.94
C CYS A 11 5.52 -18.30 2.14
N ILE A 12 4.60 -18.09 3.08
CA ILE A 12 4.44 -18.95 4.25
C ILE A 12 4.16 -20.39 3.80
N ALA A 13 3.18 -20.61 2.93
CA ALA A 13 2.88 -21.96 2.41
C ALA A 13 4.09 -22.61 1.73
N TYR A 14 4.85 -21.85 0.94
CA TYR A 14 6.06 -22.33 0.27
C TYR A 14 7.12 -22.77 1.28
N VAL A 15 7.49 -21.90 2.23
CA VAL A 15 8.59 -22.14 3.18
C VAL A 15 8.22 -23.06 4.34
N THR A 16 6.96 -23.47 4.45
CA THR A 16 6.53 -24.49 5.43
C THR A 16 6.25 -25.84 4.79
N SER A 17 5.73 -25.86 3.56
CA SER A 17 5.12 -27.06 2.97
C SER A 17 5.78 -27.54 1.68
N VAL A 18 6.46 -26.66 0.94
CA VAL A 18 7.09 -27.01 -0.35
C VAL A 18 8.60 -27.11 -0.23
N ASN A 19 9.25 -26.06 0.26
CA ASN A 19 10.70 -25.99 0.46
C ASN A 19 11.03 -25.35 1.80
N PRO A 20 11.07 -26.14 2.89
CA PRO A 20 11.25 -25.63 4.24
C PRO A 20 12.45 -24.68 4.40
N ALA A 21 12.20 -23.52 5.01
CA ALA A 21 13.18 -22.48 5.32
C ALA A 21 13.81 -21.71 4.12
N ASP A 22 13.34 -21.92 2.89
CA ASP A 22 13.81 -21.16 1.71
C ASP A 22 13.16 -19.76 1.61
N PHE A 23 13.38 -18.92 2.63
CA PHE A 23 12.84 -17.56 2.69
C PHE A 23 13.39 -16.64 1.59
N GLY A 24 14.60 -16.94 1.09
CA GLY A 24 15.22 -16.17 0.01
C GLY A 24 14.46 -16.26 -1.31
N SER A 25 13.68 -17.32 -1.52
CA SER A 25 12.87 -17.51 -2.72
C SER A 25 11.51 -16.80 -2.67
N CYS A 26 11.12 -16.20 -1.55
CA CYS A 26 9.85 -15.51 -1.41
C CYS A 26 9.80 -14.23 -2.27
N GLY A 27 9.01 -14.29 -3.34
CA GLY A 27 8.76 -13.15 -4.21
C GLY A 27 8.10 -12.01 -3.43
N ASN A 28 8.64 -10.80 -3.61
CA ASN A 28 8.13 -9.57 -3.00
C ASN A 28 8.18 -8.43 -4.05
N GLN A 29 7.71 -7.25 -3.65
CA GLN A 29 7.60 -6.06 -4.53
C GLN A 29 8.93 -5.60 -5.16
N TYR A 30 10.08 -6.01 -4.60
CA TYR A 30 11.40 -5.63 -5.10
C TYR A 30 11.99 -6.64 -6.08
N TRP A 31 11.51 -7.88 -6.07
CA TRP A 31 12.18 -9.00 -6.72
C TRP A 31 11.72 -9.30 -8.14
N SER A 32 10.43 -9.14 -8.47
CA SER A 32 9.92 -9.53 -9.81
C SER A 32 8.55 -8.92 -10.19
N GLY A 33 8.35 -7.62 -10.05
CA GLY A 33 7.22 -6.92 -10.70
C GLY A 33 7.34 -6.93 -12.23
N GLY A 34 6.33 -6.57 -12.99
CA GLY A 34 6.34 -6.64 -14.46
C GLY A 34 5.57 -7.82 -15.03
N PRO A 35 5.46 -7.94 -16.37
CA PRO A 35 4.74 -9.04 -17.02
C PRO A 35 5.40 -10.39 -16.73
N ALA A 36 4.65 -11.49 -16.87
CA ALA A 36 5.18 -12.85 -16.69
C ALA A 36 6.19 -13.21 -17.79
N ASN A 37 7.48 -13.04 -17.51
CA ASN A 37 8.57 -13.19 -18.48
C ASN A 37 9.75 -14.03 -17.96
N GLY A 38 9.46 -15.01 -17.10
CA GLY A 38 10.48 -15.95 -16.59
C GLY A 38 11.44 -15.33 -15.59
N TRP A 39 10.89 -14.71 -14.53
CA TRP A 39 11.63 -14.12 -13.39
C TRP A 39 12.35 -12.80 -13.65
N ASN A 40 12.25 -12.25 -14.86
CA ASN A 40 12.94 -11.02 -15.24
C ASN A 40 12.05 -9.79 -15.03
N GLY A 41 11.72 -9.52 -13.77
CA GLY A 41 10.87 -8.41 -13.41
C GLY A 41 11.59 -7.09 -13.11
N VAL A 42 10.81 -6.04 -12.86
CA VAL A 42 11.22 -4.74 -12.33
C VAL A 42 10.73 -4.58 -10.89
N THR A 43 11.34 -3.67 -10.13
CA THR A 43 10.78 -3.24 -8.85
C THR A 43 9.43 -2.56 -9.08
N LEU A 44 8.42 -2.94 -8.29
CA LEU A 44 7.11 -2.30 -8.34
C LEU A 44 7.17 -0.89 -7.76
N ASP A 45 6.44 0.03 -8.36
CA ASP A 45 6.28 1.39 -7.83
C ASP A 45 5.39 1.35 -6.58
N PRO A 46 5.92 1.65 -5.37
CA PRO A 46 5.12 1.65 -4.15
C PRO A 46 4.06 2.76 -4.11
N ASN A 47 4.19 3.79 -4.95
CA ASN A 47 3.24 4.90 -5.05
C ASN A 47 2.24 4.71 -6.21
N GLY A 48 2.20 3.53 -6.80
CA GLY A 48 1.29 3.19 -7.89
C GLY A 48 0.15 2.25 -7.47
N VAL A 49 -0.92 2.24 -8.26
CA VAL A 49 -1.98 1.23 -8.12
C VAL A 49 -1.62 0.01 -8.96
N TRP A 50 -1.29 -1.09 -8.28
CA TRP A 50 -0.91 -2.35 -8.92
C TRP A 50 -2.09 -3.09 -9.56
N SER A 51 -1.81 -3.81 -10.64
CA SER A 51 -2.75 -4.67 -11.36
C SER A 51 -2.02 -5.78 -12.12
N ASP A 52 -2.63 -6.97 -12.23
CA ASP A 52 -2.05 -8.08 -13.00
C ASP A 52 -2.00 -7.80 -14.52
N THR A 53 -2.73 -6.79 -14.99
CA THR A 53 -2.88 -6.44 -16.41
C THR A 53 -2.34 -5.05 -16.74
N ALA A 54 -1.65 -4.38 -15.80
CA ALA A 54 -1.07 -3.07 -16.08
C ALA A 54 -0.07 -3.16 -17.24
N ALA A 55 -0.16 -2.21 -18.19
CA ALA A 55 0.82 -2.12 -19.28
C ALA A 55 2.19 -1.68 -18.75
N GLU A 56 2.20 -0.77 -17.77
CA GLU A 56 3.42 -0.30 -17.11
C GLU A 56 4.03 -1.40 -16.25
N PRO A 57 5.28 -1.83 -16.51
CA PRO A 57 5.89 -2.95 -15.78
C PRO A 57 5.98 -2.72 -14.27
N THR A 58 6.21 -1.47 -13.83
CA THR A 58 6.30 -1.13 -12.40
C THR A 58 4.96 -1.21 -11.67
N LEU A 59 3.84 -1.34 -12.39
CA LEU A 59 2.50 -1.52 -11.83
C LEU A 59 1.96 -2.94 -12.06
N ASN A 60 2.69 -3.76 -12.82
CA ASN A 60 2.21 -5.08 -13.24
C ASN A 60 2.62 -6.17 -12.23
N THR A 61 1.65 -6.90 -11.69
CA THR A 61 1.89 -7.94 -10.68
C THR A 61 1.99 -9.37 -11.22
N ALA A 62 1.83 -9.57 -12.53
CA ALA A 62 1.80 -10.89 -13.15
C ALA A 62 3.11 -11.67 -12.98
N GLY A 63 4.27 -10.99 -12.99
CA GLY A 63 5.58 -11.59 -12.74
C GLY A 63 5.62 -12.29 -11.38
N VAL A 64 5.25 -11.58 -10.31
CA VAL A 64 5.19 -12.15 -8.94
C VAL A 64 4.10 -13.21 -8.84
N ASN A 65 2.94 -13.06 -9.47
CA ASN A 65 1.88 -14.07 -9.38
C ASN A 65 2.27 -15.37 -10.08
N SER A 66 2.83 -15.27 -11.29
CA SER A 66 3.37 -16.43 -12.01
C SER A 66 4.49 -17.10 -11.22
N ARG A 67 5.18 -16.35 -10.34
CA ARG A 67 6.13 -16.93 -9.38
C ARG A 67 5.51 -18.01 -8.55
N TYR A 68 4.55 -17.54 -7.76
CA TYR A 68 3.95 -18.35 -6.74
C TYR A 68 3.18 -19.51 -7.37
N ALA A 69 2.53 -19.28 -8.51
CA ALA A 69 1.92 -20.36 -9.30
C ALA A 69 2.92 -21.47 -9.67
N LEU A 70 4.16 -21.12 -10.07
CA LEU A 70 5.17 -22.12 -10.42
C LEU A 70 5.74 -22.83 -9.18
N ILE A 71 6.14 -22.06 -8.16
CA ILE A 71 6.88 -22.63 -7.01
C ILE A 71 5.99 -23.34 -6.00
N LEU A 72 4.69 -23.02 -5.93
CA LEU A 72 3.75 -23.70 -5.04
C LEU A 72 3.23 -25.03 -5.63
N GLY A 73 3.17 -25.14 -6.95
CA GLY A 73 2.57 -26.30 -7.61
C GLY A 73 1.09 -26.45 -7.21
N ALA A 74 0.77 -27.52 -6.48
CA ALA A 74 -0.60 -27.81 -6.00
C ALA A 74 -0.85 -27.37 -4.55
N VAL A 75 0.14 -26.77 -3.88
CA VAL A 75 -0.02 -26.27 -2.51
C VAL A 75 -0.71 -24.91 -2.55
N GLU A 76 -1.88 -24.80 -1.92
CA GLU A 76 -2.59 -23.53 -1.86
C GLU A 76 -2.19 -22.73 -0.61
N PRO A 77 -2.06 -21.39 -0.73
CA PRO A 77 -1.90 -20.52 0.43
C PRO A 77 -3.15 -20.58 1.33
N SER A 78 -2.93 -20.57 2.64
CA SER A 78 -4.00 -20.69 3.64
C SER A 78 -3.80 -19.80 4.86
N THR A 79 -2.76 -18.96 4.89
CA THR A 79 -2.60 -17.97 5.96
C THR A 79 -3.48 -16.76 5.65
N HIS A 80 -4.38 -16.44 6.57
CA HIS A 80 -5.30 -15.33 6.42
C HIS A 80 -4.66 -14.00 6.86
N PHE A 81 -5.24 -12.89 6.40
CA PHE A 81 -4.81 -11.55 6.79
C PHE A 81 -5.97 -10.55 6.76
N ILE A 82 -5.75 -9.40 7.38
CA ILE A 82 -6.63 -8.23 7.31
C ILE A 82 -5.94 -7.12 6.52
N ILE A 83 -6.72 -6.18 5.98
CA ILE A 83 -6.19 -5.03 5.25
C ILE A 83 -6.73 -3.74 5.85
N ASP A 84 -5.82 -2.81 6.16
CA ASP A 84 -6.20 -1.45 6.52
C ASP A 84 -6.68 -0.68 5.27
N THR A 85 -7.95 -0.30 5.29
CA THR A 85 -8.61 0.47 4.23
C THR A 85 -9.01 1.88 4.69
N SER A 86 -8.43 2.36 5.80
CA SER A 86 -8.74 3.66 6.41
C SER A 86 -8.56 4.84 5.45
N ARG A 87 -7.51 4.86 4.62
CA ARG A 87 -7.12 6.01 3.79
C ARG A 87 -6.80 5.66 2.33
N ASN A 88 -7.22 4.49 1.85
CA ASN A 88 -6.84 3.99 0.53
C ASN A 88 -7.88 4.21 -0.58
N GLY A 89 -8.96 4.97 -0.34
CA GLY A 89 -10.06 5.15 -1.30
C GLY A 89 -9.64 5.78 -2.64
N ARG A 90 -8.53 6.52 -2.65
CA ARG A 90 -7.96 7.17 -3.84
C ARG A 90 -6.62 6.59 -4.27
N GLY A 91 -6.22 5.45 -3.69
CA GLY A 91 -4.89 4.86 -3.87
C GLY A 91 -3.77 5.67 -3.18
N PRO A 92 -2.50 5.32 -3.42
CA PRO A 92 -1.35 6.07 -2.93
C PRO A 92 -1.26 7.48 -3.53
N TRP A 93 -0.44 8.33 -2.91
CA TRP A 93 -0.11 9.66 -3.41
C TRP A 93 1.31 9.69 -3.97
N ALA A 94 1.50 10.46 -5.04
CA ALA A 94 2.79 10.85 -5.56
C ALA A 94 2.76 12.36 -5.87
N PRO A 95 3.87 13.09 -5.67
CA PRO A 95 3.98 14.48 -6.11
C PRO A 95 3.71 14.60 -7.61
N SER A 96 3.07 15.69 -8.03
CA SER A 96 2.98 16.01 -9.45
C SER A 96 4.37 16.40 -10.00
N ALA A 97 4.55 16.33 -11.32
CA ALA A 97 5.86 16.53 -11.94
C ALA A 97 6.46 17.94 -11.73
N ASP A 98 5.62 18.93 -11.40
CA ASP A 98 6.00 20.30 -11.04
C ASP A 98 6.36 20.47 -9.55
N GLN A 99 6.08 19.46 -8.72
CA GLN A 99 6.44 19.45 -7.31
C GLN A 99 7.76 18.69 -7.10
N SER A 100 8.74 19.37 -6.52
CA SER A 100 10.03 18.77 -6.18
C SER A 100 10.31 18.94 -4.69
N PHE A 101 10.58 17.83 -4.02
CA PHE A 101 10.89 17.77 -2.60
C PHE A 101 12.20 16.99 -2.40
N PRO A 102 13.06 17.39 -1.46
CA PRO A 102 14.24 16.59 -1.08
C PRO A 102 13.86 15.18 -0.62
N ASP A 103 12.80 15.07 0.18
CA ASP A 103 12.16 13.81 0.54
C ASP A 103 10.64 14.02 0.46
N PRO A 104 9.95 13.50 -0.57
CA PRO A 104 8.51 13.71 -0.72
C PRO A 104 7.66 13.20 0.44
N GLN A 105 8.17 12.27 1.25
CA GLN A 105 7.45 11.65 2.36
C GLN A 105 6.03 11.23 1.95
N THR A 106 5.92 10.41 0.88
CA THR A 106 4.63 10.13 0.22
C THR A 106 3.57 9.48 1.10
N TRP A 107 3.97 9.00 2.27
CA TRP A 107 3.15 8.38 3.30
C TRP A 107 2.73 9.35 4.42
N CYS A 108 3.38 10.51 4.55
CA CYS A 108 3.20 11.45 5.65
C CYS A 108 2.20 12.54 5.25
N ASN A 109 1.02 12.53 5.89
CA ASN A 109 -0.11 13.42 5.62
C ASN A 109 -0.34 13.70 4.11
N PRO A 110 -0.38 12.67 3.24
CA PRO A 110 -0.49 12.88 1.81
C PRO A 110 -1.83 13.55 1.45
N PRO A 111 -1.84 14.55 0.55
CA PRO A 111 -3.06 15.21 0.13
C PRO A 111 -3.84 14.37 -0.88
N GLY A 112 -5.09 14.74 -1.09
CA GLY A 112 -5.98 14.15 -2.09
C GLY A 112 -6.33 12.68 -1.82
N ARG A 113 -6.05 12.17 -0.61
CA ARG A 113 -6.42 10.82 -0.21
C ARG A 113 -7.88 10.80 0.24
N GLY A 114 -8.46 9.62 0.24
CA GLY A 114 -9.85 9.44 0.64
C GLY A 114 -10.01 8.22 1.53
N ILE A 115 -11.02 8.28 2.40
CA ILE A 115 -11.46 7.11 3.16
C ILE A 115 -11.79 5.97 2.18
N GLY A 116 -11.35 4.76 2.50
CA GLY A 116 -11.60 3.58 1.67
C GLY A 116 -12.86 2.80 2.03
N ILE A 117 -12.81 1.51 1.71
CA ILE A 117 -13.87 0.55 2.07
C ILE A 117 -14.06 0.55 3.58
N ARG A 118 -15.31 0.56 4.05
CA ARG A 118 -15.61 0.55 5.51
C ARG A 118 -15.29 -0.82 6.08
N PRO A 119 -15.01 -0.92 7.40
CA PRO A 119 -14.73 -2.19 8.02
C PRO A 119 -15.82 -3.23 7.74
N THR A 120 -15.43 -4.39 7.20
CA THR A 120 -16.34 -5.48 6.84
C THR A 120 -15.60 -6.79 6.69
N ALA A 121 -16.24 -7.88 7.10
CA ALA A 121 -15.79 -9.25 6.83
C ALA A 121 -16.27 -9.77 5.45
N ASN A 122 -17.15 -9.03 4.76
CA ASN A 122 -17.57 -9.39 3.40
C ASN A 122 -16.54 -8.91 2.37
N THR A 123 -15.41 -9.60 2.30
CA THR A 123 -14.24 -9.18 1.51
C THR A 123 -14.27 -9.73 0.07
N GLY A 124 -15.00 -10.82 -0.15
CA GLY A 124 -15.02 -11.56 -1.41
C GLY A 124 -13.73 -12.33 -1.71
N ASN A 125 -12.80 -12.43 -0.74
CA ASN A 125 -11.52 -13.12 -0.91
C ASN A 125 -11.30 -14.10 0.26
N ALA A 126 -10.98 -15.36 -0.07
CA ALA A 126 -10.85 -16.42 0.93
C ALA A 126 -9.70 -16.22 1.93
N LEU A 127 -8.66 -15.44 1.57
CA LEU A 127 -7.52 -15.15 2.43
C LEU A 127 -7.68 -13.85 3.23
N VAL A 128 -8.67 -13.01 2.90
CA VAL A 128 -8.87 -11.72 3.58
C VAL A 128 -10.02 -11.85 4.58
N ASP A 129 -9.68 -11.90 5.87
CA ASP A 129 -10.67 -12.01 6.95
C ASP A 129 -11.53 -10.76 7.06
N ALA A 130 -10.91 -9.59 6.94
CA ALA A 130 -11.62 -8.32 7.03
C ALA A 130 -10.86 -7.18 6.35
N TYR A 131 -11.64 -6.25 5.80
CA TYR A 131 -11.21 -4.86 5.69
C TYR A 131 -11.44 -4.18 7.04
N VAL A 132 -10.47 -3.43 7.52
CA VAL A 132 -10.49 -2.75 8.81
C VAL A 132 -9.93 -1.35 8.66
N TRP A 133 -10.23 -0.45 9.59
CA TRP A 133 -9.53 0.82 9.72
C TRP A 133 -8.63 0.73 10.93
N ILE A 134 -7.34 0.53 10.71
CA ILE A 134 -6.34 0.41 11.79
C ILE A 134 -5.83 1.80 12.12
N LYS A 135 -5.32 2.53 11.12
CA LYS A 135 -5.08 3.96 11.26
C LYS A 135 -6.41 4.69 11.39
N VAL A 136 -6.51 5.57 12.37
CA VAL A 136 -7.67 6.44 12.57
C VAL A 136 -7.63 7.56 11.53
N PRO A 137 -8.61 7.66 10.62
CA PRO A 137 -8.68 8.77 9.66
C PRO A 137 -8.78 10.11 10.39
N GLY A 138 -7.87 11.04 10.08
CA GLY A 138 -7.79 12.36 10.70
C GLY A 138 -6.76 12.48 11.82
N GLU A 139 -6.09 11.41 12.24
CA GLU A 139 -4.87 11.55 13.04
C GLU A 139 -3.66 11.78 12.13
N SER A 140 -2.88 12.82 12.42
CA SER A 140 -1.65 13.13 11.70
C SER A 140 -0.66 11.95 11.70
N ASP A 141 0.11 11.82 10.63
CA ASP A 141 1.24 10.91 10.51
C ASP A 141 2.53 11.49 11.12
N GLY A 142 2.55 12.78 11.44
CA GLY A 142 3.69 13.52 11.97
C GLY A 142 3.83 14.91 11.36
N GLN A 143 4.90 15.61 11.70
CA GLN A 143 5.26 16.88 11.07
C GLN A 143 5.94 16.61 9.72
N CYS A 144 5.18 16.70 8.62
CA CYS A 144 5.59 16.25 7.29
C CYS A 144 6.37 17.32 6.50
N SER A 145 7.61 17.60 6.94
CA SER A 145 8.47 18.67 6.40
C SER A 145 8.88 18.53 4.92
N ARG A 146 8.65 17.37 4.31
CA ARG A 146 9.08 17.03 2.94
C ARG A 146 10.58 17.17 2.71
N GLY A 147 11.37 16.98 3.77
CA GLY A 147 12.84 17.15 3.73
C GLY A 147 13.31 18.60 3.61
N LEU A 148 12.44 19.60 3.80
CA LEU A 148 12.80 21.02 3.76
C LEU A 148 13.45 21.53 5.07
N GLY A 149 13.53 20.69 6.09
CA GLY A 149 14.16 21.03 7.37
C GLY A 149 14.12 19.88 8.35
N THR A 150 14.98 19.97 9.38
CA THR A 150 15.04 19.01 10.48
C THR A 150 14.68 19.73 11.78
N GLY A 151 13.58 19.34 12.43
CA GLY A 151 13.14 19.89 13.71
C GLY A 151 11.63 20.12 13.77
N ASP A 152 11.16 20.47 14.95
CA ASP A 152 9.75 20.79 15.17
C ASP A 152 9.40 22.14 14.52
N ASN A 153 8.18 22.28 14.02
CA ASN A 153 7.63 23.50 13.41
C ASN A 153 8.15 23.84 12.00
N VAL A 154 8.56 22.84 11.22
CA VAL A 154 8.79 23.03 9.79
C VAL A 154 7.44 23.02 9.06
N LEU A 155 7.23 24.00 8.19
CA LEU A 155 6.04 24.12 7.35
C LEU A 155 5.94 22.90 6.39
N ASP A 156 4.81 22.19 6.36
CA ASP A 156 4.49 21.32 5.24
C ASP A 156 4.08 22.22 4.05
N PRO A 157 4.85 22.26 2.95
CA PRO A 157 4.53 23.05 1.77
C PRO A 157 3.22 22.64 1.08
N ILE A 158 2.71 21.43 1.32
CA ILE A 158 1.45 20.94 0.77
C ILE A 158 0.25 21.52 1.51
N TRP A 159 0.27 21.46 2.84
CA TRP A 159 -0.84 21.96 3.68
C TRP A 159 -0.70 23.44 4.01
N GLY A 160 0.46 24.04 3.77
CA GLY A 160 0.72 25.46 4.05
C GLY A 160 0.72 25.78 5.54
N GLN A 161 0.95 24.77 6.39
CA GLN A 161 0.97 24.90 7.84
C GLN A 161 2.00 23.94 8.46
N VAL A 162 2.29 24.13 9.75
CA VAL A 162 2.97 23.10 10.52
C VAL A 162 1.93 22.03 10.83
N ASP A 163 2.14 20.83 10.28
CA ASP A 163 1.25 19.70 10.54
C ASP A 163 1.28 19.31 12.03
N PRO A 164 0.17 18.79 12.60
CA PRO A 164 0.17 18.30 13.98
C PRO A 164 1.14 17.13 14.19
N ASP A 165 1.58 16.93 15.43
CA ASP A 165 2.39 15.76 15.81
C ASP A 165 1.67 14.44 15.49
N ALA A 166 2.45 13.36 15.33
CA ALA A 166 1.89 12.05 14.99
C ALA A 166 0.86 11.58 16.03
N GLY A 167 -0.31 11.15 15.56
CA GLY A 167 -1.43 10.73 16.40
C GLY A 167 -2.31 11.89 16.92
N VAL A 168 -1.91 13.15 16.73
CA VAL A 168 -2.76 14.31 17.05
C VAL A 168 -3.79 14.53 15.95
N TRP A 169 -4.98 14.98 16.35
CA TRP A 169 -6.07 15.28 15.41
C TRP A 169 -5.69 16.39 14.42
N PHE A 170 -5.90 16.11 13.13
CA PHE A 170 -5.64 16.98 12.00
C PHE A 170 -6.96 17.23 11.25
N PRO A 171 -7.68 18.33 11.57
CA PRO A 171 -9.03 18.56 11.06
C PRO A 171 -9.10 18.75 9.54
N GLU A 172 -8.13 19.40 8.92
CA GLU A 172 -8.10 19.61 7.46
C GLU A 172 -7.95 18.28 6.72
N GLN A 173 -7.03 17.43 7.17
CA GLN A 173 -6.87 16.09 6.62
C GLN A 173 -8.12 15.23 6.82
N ALA A 174 -8.71 15.25 8.02
CA ALA A 174 -9.93 14.50 8.32
C ALA A 174 -11.08 14.88 7.37
N LEU A 175 -11.26 16.19 7.14
CA LEU A 175 -12.26 16.71 6.23
C LEU A 175 -11.99 16.33 4.78
N GLU A 176 -10.73 16.42 4.31
CA GLU A 176 -10.36 16.01 2.95
C GLU A 176 -10.61 14.52 2.73
N LEU A 177 -10.19 13.67 3.67
CA LEU A 177 -10.40 12.22 3.64
C LEU A 177 -11.89 11.87 3.52
N ALA A 178 -12.76 12.57 4.24
CA ALA A 178 -14.21 12.40 4.17
C ALA A 178 -14.79 12.85 2.83
N ASN A 179 -14.38 14.02 2.33
CA ASN A 179 -14.84 14.57 1.05
C ASN A 179 -14.43 13.70 -0.15
N LEU A 180 -13.27 13.06 -0.07
CA LEU A 180 -12.71 12.22 -1.13
C LEU A 180 -12.97 10.72 -0.91
N ALA A 181 -13.84 10.37 0.04
CA ALA A 181 -14.15 8.99 0.36
C ALA A 181 -14.60 8.20 -0.88
N ASN A 182 -14.06 6.99 -1.01
CA ASN A 182 -14.43 6.05 -2.05
C ASN A 182 -14.50 4.63 -1.47
N PRO A 183 -15.71 4.06 -1.29
CA PRO A 183 -17.00 4.61 -1.72
C PRO A 183 -17.40 5.93 -1.00
N PRO A 184 -18.27 6.78 -1.56
CA PRO A 184 -18.72 8.01 -0.89
C PRO A 184 -19.36 7.75 0.48
N LEU A 185 -19.29 8.73 1.40
CA LEU A 185 -20.03 8.71 2.67
C LEU A 185 -21.52 9.00 2.41
N GLN A 186 -22.40 8.47 3.27
CA GLN A 186 -23.86 8.68 3.24
C GLN A 186 -24.29 9.78 4.21
#